data_AF-A0A6N0NQA7-F1
#
_entry.id   AF-A0A6N0NQA7-F1
#
_cell.length_a   1.000
_cell.length_b   1.000
_cell.length_c   1.000
_cell.angle_alpha   90.00
_cell.angle_beta   90.00
_cell.angle_gamma   90.00
#
_symmetry.space_group_name_H-M   'P 1'
#
loop_
_entity.id
_entity.type
_entity.pdbx_description
1 polymer ?
#
loop_
_entity_poly.entity_id
_entity_poly.type
_entity_poly.pdbx_seq_one_letter_code
_entity_poly.pdbx_strand_id
1 'polypeptide(L)' 'MMIHSCKSCGREYFEPRGVCKCGSDEFEEVQREVERGICVELKVTPSGFPERITFCLSKAGKTNAFEVE' A
#
# COMPACT_ATOMS: atom_id res chain seq x y z
N MET A 1 -7.11 5.01 2.96
CA MET A 1 -5.64 4.88 2.93
C MET A 1 -5.07 6.08 2.19
N MET A 2 -3.94 6.61 2.66
CA MET A 2 -3.24 7.69 1.99
C MET A 2 -2.41 7.13 0.84
N ILE A 3 -2.55 7.73 -0.34
CA ILE A 3 -1.82 7.36 -1.56
C ILE A 3 -1.12 8.60 -2.09
N HIS A 4 0.11 8.45 -2.57
CA HIS A 4 0.90 9.53 -3.16
C HIS A 4 0.75 9.52 -4.68
N SER A 5 0.08 10.53 -5.23
CA SER A 5 -0.13 10.71 -6.67
C SER A 5 0.89 11.72 -7.23
N CYS A 6 1.58 11.37 -8.30
CA CYS A 6 2.47 12.30 -8.99
C CYS A 6 1.65 13.35 -9.75
N LYS A 7 1.86 14.64 -9.46
CA LYS A 7 1.10 15.74 -10.09
C LYS A 7 1.33 15.84 -11.61
N SER A 8 2.50 15.42 -12.08
CA SER A 8 2.87 15.54 -13.50
C SER A 8 2.31 14.42 -14.40
N CYS A 9 2.14 13.20 -13.88
CA CYS A 9 1.70 12.05 -14.70
C CYS A 9 0.57 11.21 -14.11
N GLY A 10 0.10 11.53 -12.90
CA GLY A 10 -1.01 10.86 -12.23
C GLY A 10 -0.72 9.42 -11.78
N ARG A 11 0.55 9.00 -11.73
CA ARG A 11 0.91 7.68 -11.17
C ARG A 11 0.77 7.70 -9.66
N GLU A 12 0.14 6.67 -9.14
CA GLU A 12 -0.16 6.50 -7.73
C GLU A 12 0.83 5.52 -7.09
N TYR A 13 1.29 5.85 -5.89
CA TYR A 13 2.21 5.04 -5.10
C TYR A 13 1.68 4.91 -3.67
N PHE A 14 1.79 3.71 -3.10
CA PHE A 14 1.39 3.49 -1.73
C PHE A 14 2.34 4.17 -0.75
N GLU A 15 3.64 3.97 -0.94
CA GLU A 15 4.68 4.61 -0.13
C GLU A 15 5.14 5.94 -0.76
N PRO A 16 5.54 6.93 0.05
CA PRO A 16 6.10 8.17 -0.45
C PRO A 16 7.37 7.89 -1.27
N ARG A 17 7.52 8.61 -2.39
CA ARG A 17 8.69 8.51 -3.28
C ARG A 17 9.34 9.86 -3.38
N GLY A 18 10.68 9.89 -3.38
CA GLY A 18 11.43 11.12 -3.69
C GLY A 18 11.31 11.53 -5.16
N VAL A 19 11.21 10.56 -6.08
CA VAL A 19 11.09 10.81 -7.52
C VAL A 19 10.13 9.80 -8.15
N CYS A 20 9.22 10.28 -8.98
CA CYS A 20 8.32 9.46 -9.78
C CYS A 20 9.09 8.83 -10.95
N LYS A 21 8.63 7.68 -11.45
CA LYS A 21 9.20 7.06 -12.66
C LYS A 21 9.15 7.95 -13.92
N CYS A 22 8.36 9.03 -13.94
CA CYS A 22 8.42 10.04 -15.00
C CYS A 22 9.53 11.11 -14.82
N GLY A 23 10.23 11.12 -13.69
CA GLY A 23 11.29 12.07 -13.35
C GLY A 23 10.85 13.25 -12.46
N SER A 24 9.54 13.45 -12.24
CA SER A 24 9.01 14.49 -11.36
C SER A 24 9.15 14.13 -9.88
N ASP A 25 9.44 15.12 -9.03
CA ASP A 25 9.49 15.05 -7.57
C ASP A 25 8.24 15.65 -6.91
N GLU A 26 7.27 16.11 -7.71
CA GLU A 26 6.04 16.72 -7.22
C GLU A 26 4.92 15.69 -7.01
N PHE A 27 4.50 15.52 -5.76
CA PHE A 27 3.42 14.62 -5.36
C PHE A 27 2.30 15.34 -4.61
N GLU A 28 1.13 14.73 -4.61
CA GLU A 28 -0.01 15.07 -3.77
C GLU A 28 -0.49 13.84 -2.99
N GLU A 29 -1.02 14.08 -1.81
CA GLU A 29 -1.63 13.03 -0.99
C GLU A 29 -3.12 12.95 -1.30
N VAL A 30 -3.57 11.75 -1.66
CA VAL A 30 -4.95 11.47 -2.05
C VAL A 30 -5.51 10.42 -1.12
N GLN A 31 -6.62 10.74 -0.44
CA GLN A 31 -7.35 9.75 0.33
C GLN A 31 -8.10 8.83 -0.63
N ARG A 32 -7.81 7.53 -0.57
CA ARG A 32 -8.53 6.50 -1.32
C ARG A 32 -9.21 5.51 -0.37
N GLU A 33 -10.38 5.05 -0.76
CA GLU A 33 -11.01 3.88 -0.14
C GLU A 33 -10.18 2.63 -0.47
N VAL A 34 -10.14 1.70 0.48
CA VAL A 34 -9.38 0.46 0.36
C VAL A 34 -10.36 -0.66 0.11
N GLU A 35 -10.18 -1.34 -1.00
CA GLU A 35 -10.85 -2.60 -1.29
C GLU A 35 -9.90 -3.73 -0.88
N ARG A 36 -10.24 -4.45 0.19
CA ARG A 36 -9.49 -5.64 0.61
C ARG A 36 -9.66 -6.73 -0.44
N GLY A 37 -8.53 -7.19 -0.99
CA GLY A 37 -8.50 -8.28 -1.93
C GLY A 37 -8.20 -9.60 -1.25
N ILE A 38 -7.15 -10.27 -1.70
CA ILE A 38 -6.77 -11.60 -1.24
C ILE A 38 -6.06 -11.47 0.12
N CYS A 39 -6.63 -12.08 1.16
CA CYS A 39 -6.00 -12.17 2.47
C CYS A 39 -5.47 -13.58 2.74
N VAL A 40 -4.27 -13.67 3.30
CA VAL A 40 -3.60 -14.91 3.69
C VAL A 40 -3.31 -14.85 5.18
N GLU A 41 -3.85 -15.81 5.94
CA GLU A 41 -3.53 -15.99 7.36
C GLU A 41 -2.26 -16.86 7.47
N LEU A 42 -1.19 -16.30 8.02
CA LEU A 42 0.00 -17.04 8.40
C LEU A 42 -0.08 -17.39 9.88
N LYS A 43 -0.02 -18.69 10.19
CA LYS A 43 0.11 -19.19 11.56
C LYS A 43 1.59 -19.22 11.92
N VAL A 44 1.99 -18.41 12.89
CA VAL A 44 3.40 -18.27 13.29
C VAL A 44 3.68 -19.18 14.48
N THR A 45 4.60 -20.13 14.32
CA THR A 45 5.12 -20.96 15.43
C THR A 45 6.11 -20.16 16.28
N PRO A 46 6.14 -20.34 17.61
CA PRO A 46 6.48 -19.26 18.53
C PRO A 46 7.99 -18.96 18.61
N SER A 47 8.30 -17.66 18.51
CA SER A 47 9.22 -16.91 19.37
C SER A 47 8.96 -15.40 19.17
N GLY A 48 8.10 -14.82 19.99
CA GLY A 48 7.92 -13.36 20.07
C GLY A 48 6.89 -12.69 19.13
N PHE A 49 6.13 -13.45 18.34
CA PHE A 49 5.10 -12.92 17.43
C PHE A 49 3.69 -13.43 17.78
N PRO A 50 2.62 -12.71 17.38
CA PRO A 50 1.25 -13.20 17.49
C PRO A 50 1.08 -14.57 16.83
N GLU A 51 0.19 -15.41 17.35
CA GLU A 51 -0.04 -16.78 16.83
C GLU A 51 -0.50 -16.79 15.37
N ARG A 52 -1.09 -15.67 14.91
CA ARG A 52 -1.59 -15.46 13.57
C ARG A 52 -1.30 -14.05 13.10
N ILE A 53 -0.88 -13.92 11.85
CA ILE A 53 -0.71 -12.64 11.16
C ILE A 53 -1.48 -12.74 9.85
N THR A 54 -2.34 -11.76 9.56
CA THR A 54 -3.09 -11.72 8.30
C THR A 54 -2.43 -10.73 7.36
N PHE A 55 -2.07 -11.20 6.16
CA PHE A 55 -1.55 -10.36 5.09
C PHE A 55 -2.64 -10.19 4.04
N CYS A 56 -3.10 -8.96 3.83
CA CYS A 56 -4.08 -8.64 2.79
C CYS A 56 -3.40 -7.90 1.64
N LEU A 57 -3.56 -8.42 0.42
CA LEU A 57 -3.30 -7.66 -0.80
C LEU A 57 -4.53 -6.80 -1.08
N SER A 58 -4.44 -5.54 -0.70
CA SER A 58 -5.50 -4.55 -0.81
C SER A 58 -5.28 -3.64 -2.01
N LYS A 59 -6.36 -3.07 -2.55
CA LYS A 59 -6.33 -2.13 -3.67
C LYS A 59 -6.85 -0.78 -3.21
N ALA A 60 -6.08 0.27 -3.51
CA ALA A 60 -6.46 1.65 -3.26
C ALA A 60 -6.30 2.44 -4.56
N GLY A 61 -7.42 2.78 -5.21
CA GLY A 61 -7.40 3.40 -6.53
C GLY A 61 -6.77 2.48 -7.59
N LYS A 62 -5.67 2.92 -8.21
CA LYS A 62 -4.93 2.15 -9.23
C LYS A 62 -3.73 1.37 -8.67
N THR A 63 -3.51 1.41 -7.37
CA THR A 63 -2.32 0.84 -6.73
C THR A 63 -2.70 -0.29 -5.77
N ASN A 64 -1.87 -1.33 -5.77
CA ASN A 64 -1.97 -2.43 -4.80
C ASN A 64 -1.06 -2.13 -3.61
N ALA A 65 -1.53 -2.42 -2.40
CA ALA A 65 -0.81 -2.27 -1.15
C ALA A 65 -0.92 -3.55 -0.32
N PHE A 66 0.13 -3.87 0.43
CA PHE A 66 0.09 -4.96 1.41
C PHE A 66 -0.27 -4.39 2.78
N GLU A 67 -1.35 -4.91 3.37
CA GLU A 67 -1.77 -4.61 4.74
C GLU A 67 -1.44 -5.81 5.64
N VAL A 68 -0.97 -5.52 6.85
CA VAL A 68 -0.68 -6.53 7.88
C VAL A 68 -1.58 -6.27 9.07
N GLU A 69 -2.39 -7.26 9.45
CA GLU A 69 -3.27 -7.27 10.63
C GLU A 69 -2.88 -8.35 11.63
#